data_AF-A0A7S2YQQ2-F1
#
_entry.id   AF-A0A7S2YQQ2-F1
#
_cell.length_a   1.000
_cell.length_b   1.000
_cell.length_c   1.000
_cell.angle_alpha   90.00
_cell.angle_beta   90.00
_cell.angle_gamma   90.00
#
_symmetry.space_group_name_H-M   'P 1'
#
loop_
_entity.id
_entity.type
_entity.pdbx_description
1 polymer ?
#
loop_
_entity_poly.entity_id
_entity_poly.type
_entity_poly.pdbx_seq_one_letter_code
_entity_poly.pdbx_strand_id
1 'polypeptide(L)'
;ESPFDRYLMYHECNYWQAAATIMEYWHVRKQIFGPHQYWKPMRLTKDPEHETALSPVVAHLILTSESHYVLPELDAEFRPVLLIDRGQFWHFRGMAPPFCFDNKEEIRGQIFFYFLQSASESEYAIRNGVVAVIAMESPAMYQRQKTIKKSLSSRMKGSKTDDGAPG
;
A
#
# COMPACT_ATOMS: atom_id res chain seq x y z
N GLU A 1 20.61 5.81 0.16
CA GLU A 1 20.43 6.84 -0.89
C GLU A 1 19.56 7.97 -0.35
N SER A 2 19.94 9.22 -0.59
CA SER A 2 19.18 10.37 -0.10
C SER A 2 17.91 10.55 -0.93
N PRO A 3 16.75 10.93 -0.35
CA PRO A 3 15.56 11.24 -1.15
C PRO A 3 15.82 12.27 -2.25
N PHE A 4 16.77 13.19 -2.02
CA PHE A 4 17.18 14.22 -2.97
C PHE A 4 17.84 13.66 -4.24
N ASP A 5 18.63 12.59 -4.12
CA ASP A 5 19.36 12.00 -5.24
C ASP A 5 18.38 11.46 -6.30
N ARG A 6 17.26 10.89 -5.86
CA ARG A 6 16.22 10.36 -6.75
C ARG A 6 15.57 11.44 -7.60
N TYR A 7 15.28 12.61 -7.03
CA TYR A 7 14.70 13.73 -7.78
C TYR A 7 15.71 14.33 -8.76
N LEU A 8 16.99 14.36 -8.41
CA LEU A 8 18.04 14.78 -9.34
C LEU A 8 18.18 13.80 -10.50
N MET A 9 18.16 12.50 -10.24
CA MET A 9 18.20 11.47 -11.28
C MET A 9 16.99 11.56 -12.21
N TYR A 10 15.78 11.70 -11.66
CA TYR A 10 14.55 11.84 -12.45
C TYR A 10 14.56 13.05 -13.39
N HIS A 11 15.18 14.16 -12.95
CA HIS A 11 15.29 15.40 -13.74
C HIS A 11 16.64 15.54 -14.46
N GLU A 12 17.39 14.45 -14.68
CA GLU A 12 18.68 14.46 -15.40
C GLU A 12 19.66 15.52 -14.87
N CYS A 13 19.76 15.62 -13.54
CA CYS A 13 20.58 16.61 -12.81
C CYS A 13 20.15 18.08 -13.00
N ASN A 14 18.94 18.37 -13.47
CA ASN A 14 18.37 19.71 -13.44
C ASN A 14 17.93 20.07 -12.01
N TYR A 15 18.80 20.79 -11.30
CA TYR A 15 18.60 21.19 -9.91
C TYR A 15 17.31 21.98 -9.66
N TRP A 16 16.90 22.85 -10.59
CA TRP A 16 15.71 23.69 -10.43
C TRP A 16 14.43 22.87 -10.50
N GLN A 17 14.35 21.95 -11.46
CA GLN A 17 13.18 21.07 -11.61
C GLN A 17 13.10 20.05 -10.47
N ALA A 18 14.25 19.51 -10.03
CA ALA A 18 14.33 18.65 -8.85
C ALA A 18 13.86 19.38 -7.58
N ALA A 19 14.32 20.61 -7.37
CA ALA A 19 13.90 21.45 -6.25
C ALA A 19 12.39 21.77 -6.30
N ALA A 20 11.84 22.09 -7.47
CA ALA A 20 10.40 22.31 -7.63
C ALA A 20 9.59 21.06 -7.28
N THR A 21 10.04 19.89 -7.74
CA THR A 21 9.33 18.62 -7.54
C THR A 21 9.36 18.18 -6.08
N ILE A 22 10.49 18.34 -5.39
CA ILE A 22 10.55 17.97 -3.96
C ILE A 22 9.71 18.92 -3.10
N MET A 23 9.63 20.22 -3.45
CA MET A 23 8.73 21.15 -2.77
C MET A 23 7.27 20.74 -2.95
N GLU A 24 6.87 20.38 -4.16
CA GLU A 24 5.52 19.90 -4.46
C GLU A 24 5.21 18.59 -3.71
N TYR A 25 6.16 17.65 -3.68
CA TYR A 25 6.03 16.41 -2.92
C TYR A 25 5.72 16.70 -1.44
N TRP A 26 6.50 17.57 -0.79
CA TRP A 26 6.27 17.92 0.62
C TRP A 26 4.97 18.71 0.82
N HIS A 27 4.59 19.54 -0.15
CA HIS A 27 3.32 20.26 -0.13
C HIS A 27 2.13 19.30 -0.12
N VAL A 28 2.06 18.38 -1.09
CA VAL A 28 0.99 17.37 -1.18
C VAL A 28 1.00 16.47 0.06
N ARG A 29 2.19 16.06 0.53
CA ARG A 29 2.32 15.24 1.73
C ARG A 29 1.77 15.95 2.97
N LYS A 30 1.99 17.27 3.09
CA LYS A 30 1.40 18.07 4.18
C LYS A 30 -0.12 18.12 4.11
N GLN A 31 -0.71 18.16 2.92
CA GLN A 31 -2.16 18.14 2.76
C GLN A 31 -2.78 16.80 3.19
N ILE A 32 -2.10 15.68 2.92
CA ILE A 32 -2.62 14.33 3.19
C ILE A 32 -2.40 13.88 4.64
N PHE A 33 -1.23 14.17 5.21
CA PHE A 33 -0.84 13.71 6.55
C PHE A 33 -1.05 14.77 7.62
N GLY A 34 -1.37 16.01 7.23
CA GLY A 34 -1.49 17.13 8.13
C GLY A 34 -0.14 17.67 8.63
N PRO A 35 -0.17 18.80 9.35
CA PRO A 35 1.01 19.62 9.66
C PRO A 35 2.02 18.97 10.61
N HIS A 36 1.62 17.94 11.36
CA HIS A 36 2.48 17.32 12.38
C HIS A 36 3.03 15.95 11.98
N GLN A 37 2.47 15.29 10.96
CA GLN A 37 2.85 13.94 10.57
C GLN A 37 3.57 13.88 9.22
N TYR A 38 3.41 14.89 8.36
CA TYR A 38 3.91 14.84 6.98
C TYR A 38 5.42 14.62 6.83
N TRP A 39 6.22 15.04 7.80
CA TRP A 39 7.68 14.90 7.80
C TRP A 39 8.18 13.55 8.36
N LYS A 40 7.31 12.78 9.03
CA LYS A 40 7.68 11.50 9.66
C LYS A 40 7.89 10.41 8.59
N PRO A 41 8.69 9.36 8.81
CA PRO A 41 8.81 8.24 7.87
C PRO A 41 7.48 7.50 7.66
N MET A 42 7.18 7.02 6.45
CA MET A 42 6.03 6.13 6.21
C MET A 42 6.45 4.67 6.42
N ARG A 43 6.57 4.24 7.68
CA ARG A 43 6.97 2.86 8.02
C ARG A 43 5.78 2.08 8.55
N LEU A 44 5.64 0.83 8.08
CA LEU A 44 4.78 -0.17 8.72
C LEU A 44 5.53 -0.76 9.91
N THR A 45 5.50 -0.05 11.02
CA THR A 45 6.07 -0.53 12.29
C THR A 45 4.96 -1.01 13.20
N LYS A 46 5.21 -2.10 13.92
CA LYS A 46 4.37 -2.53 15.06
C LYS A 46 4.77 -1.84 16.37
N ASP A 47 5.94 -1.21 16.36
CA ASP A 47 6.50 -0.52 17.52
C ASP A 47 5.93 0.91 17.60
N PRO A 48 5.14 1.22 18.62
CA PRO A 48 4.54 2.55 18.81
C PRO A 48 5.56 3.64 19.15
N GLU A 49 6.78 3.29 19.55
CA GLU A 49 7.85 4.29 19.85
C GLU A 49 8.49 4.84 18.58
N HIS A 50 8.36 4.13 17.45
CA HIS A 50 8.83 4.60 16.16
C HIS A 50 7.80 5.52 15.52
N GLU A 51 8.07 6.84 15.59
CA GLU A 51 7.24 7.84 14.94
C GLU A 51 7.08 7.55 13.43
N THR A 52 5.86 7.28 13.00
CA THR A 52 5.50 7.09 11.59
C THR A 52 4.48 8.14 11.17
N ALA A 53 4.47 8.48 9.88
CA ALA A 53 3.47 9.34 9.29
C ALA A 53 2.11 8.63 9.17
N LEU A 54 2.08 7.30 9.13
CA LEU A 54 0.84 6.55 8.97
C LEU A 54 0.05 6.51 10.27
N SER A 55 -1.25 6.79 10.21
CA SER A 55 -2.12 6.50 11.35
C SER A 55 -2.12 5.00 11.69
N PRO A 56 -2.30 4.60 12.96
CA PRO A 56 -2.36 3.18 13.34
C PRO A 56 -3.41 2.38 12.55
N VAL A 57 -4.52 3.04 12.20
CA VAL A 57 -5.56 2.48 11.35
C VAL A 57 -5.01 2.17 9.95
N VAL A 58 -4.40 3.16 9.30
CA VAL A 58 -3.86 2.99 7.95
C VAL A 58 -2.83 1.88 7.93
N ALA A 59 -1.94 1.83 8.91
CA ALA A 59 -0.97 0.73 9.04
C ALA A 59 -1.68 -0.63 9.17
N HIS A 60 -2.73 -0.74 9.98
CA HIS A 60 -3.52 -1.97 10.10
C HIS A 60 -4.20 -2.35 8.79
N LEU A 61 -4.79 -1.39 8.07
CA LEU A 61 -5.45 -1.62 6.77
C LEU A 61 -4.45 -2.11 5.72
N ILE A 62 -3.27 -1.50 5.66
CA ILE A 62 -2.22 -1.93 4.73
C ILE A 62 -1.79 -3.36 5.05
N LEU A 63 -1.61 -3.70 6.33
CA LEU A 63 -1.16 -5.02 6.77
C LEU A 63 -2.21 -6.13 6.64
N THR A 64 -3.50 -5.79 6.60
CA THR A 64 -4.59 -6.77 6.61
C THR A 64 -5.39 -6.84 5.32
N SER A 65 -5.31 -5.80 4.47
CA SER A 65 -6.03 -5.78 3.20
C SER A 65 -5.22 -6.42 2.08
N GLU A 66 -5.90 -7.14 1.20
CA GLU A 66 -5.34 -7.64 -0.07
C GLU A 66 -5.62 -6.65 -1.21
N SER A 67 -5.94 -5.39 -0.88
CA SER A 67 -6.48 -4.40 -1.81
C SER A 67 -5.42 -3.65 -2.60
N HIS A 68 -4.17 -3.65 -2.11
CA HIS A 68 -3.04 -2.93 -2.71
C HIS A 68 -1.79 -3.77 -2.59
N TYR A 69 -1.01 -3.83 -3.66
CA TYR A 69 0.31 -4.44 -3.63
C TYR A 69 1.14 -3.93 -4.80
N VAL A 70 2.43 -3.76 -4.54
CA VAL A 70 3.43 -3.58 -5.59
C VAL A 70 3.79 -4.97 -6.08
N LEU A 71 3.61 -5.24 -7.38
CA LEU A 71 4.03 -6.50 -7.96
C LEU A 71 5.56 -6.64 -7.91
N PRO A 72 6.08 -7.86 -7.67
CA PRO A 72 7.51 -8.11 -7.80
C PRO A 72 7.96 -8.03 -9.26
N GLU A 73 7.06 -8.29 -10.22
CA GLU A 73 7.35 -8.16 -11.64
C GLU A 73 7.26 -6.70 -12.11
N LEU A 74 8.17 -6.35 -13.01
CA LEU A 74 8.11 -5.10 -13.77
C LEU A 74 7.26 -5.29 -15.02
N ASP A 75 6.72 -4.19 -15.56
CA ASP A 75 6.08 -4.23 -16.87
C ASP A 75 7.09 -4.29 -18.04
N ALA A 76 6.60 -4.24 -19.27
CA ALA A 76 7.43 -4.28 -20.48
C ALA A 76 8.38 -3.07 -20.63
N GLU A 77 8.14 -1.98 -19.89
CA GLU A 77 8.97 -0.78 -19.85
C GLU A 77 9.85 -0.75 -18.59
N PHE A 78 9.97 -1.88 -17.88
CA PHE A 78 10.70 -1.99 -16.62
C PHE A 78 10.18 -1.03 -15.54
N ARG A 79 8.86 -0.82 -15.46
CA ARG A 79 8.23 -0.02 -14.40
C ARG A 79 7.68 -0.91 -13.30
N PRO A 80 7.84 -0.56 -12.02
CA PRO A 80 7.09 -1.20 -10.95
C PRO A 80 5.59 -1.01 -11.14
N VAL A 81 4.84 -2.09 -10.90
CA VAL A 81 3.39 -2.10 -11.08
C VAL A 81 2.71 -2.03 -9.71
N LEU A 82 2.01 -0.94 -9.45
CA LEU A 82 1.12 -0.79 -8.31
C LEU A 82 -0.28 -1.29 -8.69
N LEU A 83 -0.72 -2.40 -8.11
CA LEU A 83 -2.09 -2.89 -8.28
C LEU A 83 -2.99 -2.32 -7.19
N ILE A 84 -4.16 -1.83 -7.63
CA ILE A 84 -5.19 -1.26 -6.77
C ILE A 84 -6.51 -1.96 -7.07
N ASP A 85 -7.01 -2.78 -6.16
CA ASP A 85 -8.34 -3.38 -6.24
C ASP A 85 -9.39 -2.33 -5.82
N ARG A 86 -10.12 -1.82 -6.82
CA ARG A 86 -11.16 -0.81 -6.59
C ARG A 86 -12.32 -1.37 -5.74
N GLY A 87 -12.67 -2.64 -5.86
CA GLY A 87 -13.79 -3.16 -5.08
C GLY A 87 -13.50 -3.15 -3.58
N GLN A 88 -12.30 -3.58 -3.19
CA GLN A 88 -11.91 -3.60 -1.79
C GLN A 88 -11.50 -2.23 -1.25
N PHE A 89 -10.89 -1.37 -2.07
CA PHE A 89 -10.40 -0.06 -1.64
C PHE A 89 -11.52 0.93 -1.33
N TRP A 90 -12.62 0.90 -2.08
CA TRP A 90 -13.70 1.86 -1.92
C TRP A 90 -14.77 1.39 -0.92
N HIS A 91 -14.82 0.08 -0.63
CA HIS A 91 -15.76 -0.54 0.30
C HIS A 91 -15.14 -0.89 1.65
N PHE A 92 -14.65 0.12 2.38
CA PHE A 92 -14.53 0.02 3.85
C PHE A 92 -15.93 0.02 4.50
N ARG A 93 -16.76 -0.98 4.19
CA ARG A 93 -18.06 -1.21 4.85
C ARG A 93 -17.87 -2.36 5.83
N GLY A 94 -18.07 -2.08 7.13
CA GLY A 94 -18.18 -3.14 8.14
C GLY A 94 -16.97 -3.36 9.05
N MET A 95 -16.05 -2.39 9.18
CA MET A 95 -15.19 -2.41 10.36
C MET A 95 -16.04 -2.08 11.58
N ALA A 96 -16.23 -3.07 12.45
CA ALA A 96 -16.84 -2.86 13.75
C ALA A 96 -16.01 -1.83 14.54
N PRO A 97 -16.62 -1.10 15.49
CA PRO A 97 -15.91 -0.18 16.38
C PRO A 97 -14.62 -0.79 16.92
N PRO A 98 -13.53 0.00 17.05
CA PRO A 98 -13.53 1.45 17.26
C PRO A 98 -13.36 2.33 16.00
N PHE A 99 -13.33 1.74 14.80
CA PHE A 99 -12.87 2.45 13.60
C PHE A 99 -14.00 3.08 12.77
N CYS A 100 -14.75 4.02 13.36
CA CYS A 100 -15.58 4.95 12.58
C CYS A 100 -14.66 6.08 12.08
N PHE A 101 -14.51 6.20 10.76
CA PHE A 101 -13.60 7.18 10.16
C PHE A 101 -14.34 8.47 9.78
N ASP A 102 -13.90 9.60 10.34
CA ASP A 102 -14.43 10.91 9.99
C ASP A 102 -13.93 11.38 8.60
N ASN A 103 -12.82 10.85 8.09
CA ASN A 103 -12.26 11.26 6.79
C ASN A 103 -11.72 10.08 5.96
N LYS A 104 -12.58 9.49 5.13
CA LYS A 104 -12.24 8.36 4.24
C LYS A 104 -11.22 8.72 3.17
N GLU A 105 -11.24 9.97 2.68
CA GLU A 105 -10.32 10.43 1.65
C GLU A 105 -8.88 10.53 2.19
N GLU A 106 -8.71 10.95 3.44
CA GLU A 106 -7.41 10.99 4.09
C GLU A 106 -6.80 9.59 4.22
N ILE A 107 -7.57 8.61 4.70
CA ILE A 107 -7.12 7.21 4.80
C ILE A 107 -6.70 6.66 3.44
N ARG A 108 -7.51 6.88 2.40
CA ARG A 108 -7.19 6.47 1.02
C ARG A 108 -5.93 7.15 0.52
N GLY A 109 -5.78 8.44 0.78
CA GLY A 109 -4.59 9.22 0.44
C GLY A 109 -3.34 8.66 1.10
N GLN A 110 -3.38 8.37 2.40
CA GLN A 110 -2.24 7.80 3.13
C GLN A 110 -1.87 6.40 2.61
N ILE A 111 -2.86 5.53 2.35
CA ILE A 111 -2.62 4.20 1.77
C ILE A 111 -1.96 4.31 0.39
N PHE A 112 -2.54 5.12 -0.50
CA PHE A 112 -2.00 5.33 -1.84
C PHE A 112 -0.58 5.89 -1.80
N PHE A 113 -0.32 6.89 -0.95
CA PHE A 113 1.00 7.47 -0.79
C PHE A 113 2.02 6.47 -0.26
N TYR A 114 1.63 5.61 0.68
CA TYR A 114 2.51 4.55 1.18
C TYR A 114 2.97 3.63 0.04
N PHE A 115 2.03 3.09 -0.73
CA PHE A 115 2.36 2.17 -1.82
C PHE A 115 3.11 2.84 -2.97
N LEU A 116 2.79 4.10 -3.30
CA LEU A 116 3.53 4.87 -4.28
C LEU A 116 4.98 5.13 -3.82
N GLN A 117 5.19 5.42 -2.53
CA GLN A 117 6.54 5.54 -1.99
C GLN A 117 7.28 4.21 -2.09
N SER A 118 6.66 3.10 -1.68
CA SER A 118 7.30 1.78 -1.78
C SER A 118 7.63 1.39 -3.22
N ALA A 119 6.76 1.69 -4.19
CA ALA A 119 7.04 1.45 -5.61
C ALA A 119 8.17 2.33 -6.15
N SER A 120 8.28 3.57 -5.67
CA SER A 120 9.30 4.54 -6.10
C SER A 120 10.67 4.38 -5.42
N GLU A 121 10.83 3.41 -4.52
CA GLU A 121 12.12 3.06 -3.93
C GLU A 121 13.01 2.22 -4.85
N SER A 122 12.45 1.67 -5.94
CA SER A 122 13.22 0.95 -6.96
C SER A 122 13.99 1.90 -7.87
N GLU A 123 15.25 1.59 -8.20
CA GLU A 123 16.03 2.35 -9.19
C GLU A 123 15.31 2.41 -10.55
N TYR A 124 14.58 1.35 -10.91
CA TYR A 124 13.77 1.29 -12.12
C TYR A 124 12.63 2.32 -12.11
N ALA A 125 11.99 2.54 -10.96
CA ALA A 125 10.94 3.56 -10.84
C ALA A 125 11.48 4.98 -10.99
N ILE A 126 12.72 5.24 -10.55
CA ILE A 126 13.33 6.56 -10.69
C ILE A 126 13.46 6.94 -12.17
N ARG A 127 13.79 5.97 -13.04
CA ARG A 127 14.02 6.20 -14.47
C ARG A 127 12.76 6.07 -15.31
N ASN A 128 11.94 5.07 -15.02
CA ASN A 128 10.82 4.69 -15.89
C ASN A 128 9.46 5.09 -15.30
N GLY A 129 9.43 5.58 -14.06
CA GLY A 129 8.21 5.85 -13.32
C GLY A 129 7.55 4.59 -12.74
N VAL A 130 6.36 4.77 -12.21
CA VAL A 130 5.52 3.69 -11.65
C VAL A 130 4.23 3.63 -12.47
N VAL A 131 3.77 2.42 -12.80
CA VAL A 131 2.45 2.24 -13.42
C VAL A 131 1.45 1.77 -12.39
N ALA A 132 0.33 2.47 -12.28
CA ALA A 132 -0.78 2.08 -11.41
C ALA A 132 -1.86 1.39 -12.25
N VAL A 133 -2.13 0.12 -11.94
CA VAL A 133 -3.20 -0.65 -12.56
C VAL A 133 -4.36 -0.73 -11.59
N ILE A 134 -5.43 -0.01 -11.92
CA ILE A 134 -6.66 0.01 -11.12
C ILE A 134 -7.56 -1.10 -11.65
N ALA A 135 -7.63 -2.19 -10.91
CA ALA A 135 -8.57 -3.27 -11.20
C ALA A 135 -9.99 -2.77 -10.90
N MET A 136 -10.70 -2.39 -11.96
CA MET A 136 -12.15 -2.24 -11.94
C MET A 136 -12.73 -3.62 -11.67
N GLU A 137 -13.57 -3.75 -10.63
CA GLU A 137 -14.16 -5.02 -10.18
C GLU A 137 -14.47 -5.95 -11.36
N SER A 138 -13.69 -7.02 -11.50
CA SER A 138 -14.10 -8.14 -12.33
C SER A 138 -14.95 -9.05 -11.43
N PRO A 139 -16.23 -9.32 -11.79
CA PRO A 139 -17.04 -10.31 -11.10
C PRO A 139 -16.34 -11.67 -10.96
N ALA A 140 -15.37 -11.98 -11.84
CA ALA A 140 -14.56 -13.19 -11.81
C ALA A 140 -13.51 -13.20 -10.67
N MET A 141 -12.95 -12.05 -10.27
CA MET A 141 -12.02 -11.99 -9.13
C MET A 141 -12.71 -12.23 -7.80
N TYR A 142 -13.93 -11.70 -7.63
CA TYR A 142 -14.76 -11.99 -6.46
C TYR A 142 -15.06 -13.49 -6.34
N GLN A 143 -15.38 -14.15 -7.46
CA GLN A 143 -15.58 -15.60 -7.51
C GLN A 143 -14.29 -16.39 -7.21
N ARG A 144 -13.12 -15.96 -7.73
CA ARG A 144 -11.83 -16.60 -7.45
C ARG A 144 -11.44 -16.51 -5.98
N GLN A 145 -11.55 -15.34 -5.37
CA GLN A 145 -11.29 -15.15 -3.93
C GLN A 145 -12.24 -16.00 -3.06
N LYS A 146 -13.52 -16.10 -3.46
CA LYS A 146 -14.50 -16.95 -2.77
C LYS A 146 -14.14 -18.44 -2.86
N THR A 147 -13.68 -18.91 -4.03
CA THR A 147 -13.23 -20.30 -4.23
C THR A 147 -11.98 -20.63 -3.43
N ILE A 148 -10.99 -19.72 -3.39
CA ILE A 148 -9.75 -19.89 -2.63
C ILE A 148 -10.03 -19.94 -1.12
N LYS A 149 -10.87 -19.05 -0.59
CA LYS A 149 -11.25 -19.07 0.84
C LYS A 149 -12.01 -20.34 1.22
N LYS A 150 -12.86 -20.86 0.32
CA LYS A 150 -13.60 -22.11 0.54
C LYS A 150 -12.67 -23.32 0.56
N SER A 151 -11.67 -23.39 -0.31
CA SER A 151 -10.70 -24.49 -0.35
C SER A 151 -9.77 -24.51 0.87
N LEU A 152 -9.33 -23.34 1.34
CA LEU A 152 -8.52 -23.22 2.55
C LEU A 152 -9.29 -23.59 3.82
N SER A 153 -10.56 -23.17 3.94
CA SER A 153 -11.43 -23.54 5.07
C SER A 153 -11.72 -25.04 5.14
N SER A 154 -11.93 -25.71 3.99
CA SER A 154 -12.10 -27.16 3.95
C SER A 154 -10.83 -27.92 4.35
N ARG A 155 -9.64 -27.38 4.03
CA ARG A 155 -8.37 -28.02 4.35
C ARG A 155 -8.02 -27.94 5.83
N MET A 156 -8.39 -26.85 6.50
CA MET A 156 -8.21 -26.69 7.95
C MET A 156 -9.20 -27.51 8.79
N LYS A 157 -10.37 -27.86 8.25
CA LYS A 157 -11.35 -28.74 8.93
C LYS A 157 -11.02 -30.23 8.80
N GLY A 158 -10.18 -30.60 7.84
CA GLY A 158 -9.82 -32.00 7.56
C GLY A 158 -8.61 -32.53 8.36
N SER A 159 -7.90 -31.72 9.16
CA SER A 159 -6.71 -32.17 9.90
C SER A 159 -6.96 -32.52 11.38
N LYS A 160 -8.22 -32.76 11.77
CA LYS A 160 -8.59 -33.22 13.11
C LYS A 160 -9.26 -34.59 13.07
N THR A 161 -8.49 -35.62 12.79
CA THR A 161 -8.74 -37.00 13.23
C THR A 161 -7.51 -37.80 12.85
N ASP A 162 -6.74 -38.21 13.86
CA ASP A 162 -6.11 -39.53 14.00
C ASP A 162 -4.87 -39.44 14.89
N ASP A 163 -5.08 -39.11 16.17
CA ASP A 163 -4.13 -39.49 17.22
C ASP A 163 -4.78 -40.62 18.01
N GLY A 164 -4.47 -41.84 17.57
CA GLY A 164 -4.86 -43.08 18.21
C GLY A 164 -4.24 -43.21 19.61
N ALA A 165 -5.06 -43.59 20.58
CA ALA A 165 -4.60 -44.00 21.90
C ALA A 165 -3.94 -45.39 21.82
N PRO A 166 -2.74 -45.60 22.37
CA PRO A 166 -2.21 -46.94 22.54
C PRO A 166 -2.85 -47.58 23.78
N GLY A 167 -3.40 -48.78 23.59
CA GLY A 167 -3.75 -49.71 24.67
C GLY A 167 -2.57 -50.57 25.10
#